data_AF-A0A7X7S2R7-F1
#
_entry.id   AF-A0A7X7S2R7-F1
#
_cell.length_a   1.000
_cell.length_b   1.000
_cell.length_c   1.000
_cell.angle_alpha   90.00
_cell.angle_beta   90.00
_cell.angle_gamma   90.00
#
_symmetry.space_group_name_H-M   'P 1'
#
loop_
_entity.id
_entity.type
_entity.pdbx_description
1 polymer ?
#
loop_
_entity_poly.entity_id
_entity_poly.type
_entity_poly.pdbx_seq_one_letter_code
_entity_poly.pdbx_strand_id
1 'polypeptide(L)'
;MKKLKLLITFVFIIAAFTSCDKRKVEKFSEPISSDYGIFPVTMQSDQGGNLACEDLIGDYPGGTSGRINYDAETNTFDADFSAYGLTVTVNEDTYVSFEMDPSSGWCVGAVIVKGSNASNVFYYDPGVKSDQGLTAPINPSGNPAGLSNLTFCFVECEEPLVIAVKTWYWDEAGSYRWGATTGNKVFTYSWCGYGYLGVNDYPAIPSITMEQSYTDTQIGEVAVAVDGSVTVTLNEGLTIDKTYLFIGTLADLLNTNIASDNCPDYTNQISGPWLLNDEDGNSQTFSF
;
A
#
# COMPACT_ATOMS: atom_id res chain seq x y z
N MET A 1 55.07 -35.35 -48.56
CA MET A 1 53.85 -34.50 -48.73
C MET A 1 52.74 -34.90 -47.76
N LYS A 2 52.96 -34.84 -46.43
CA LYS A 2 51.91 -35.13 -45.41
C LYS A 2 51.88 -34.16 -44.22
N LYS A 3 52.82 -33.21 -44.13
CA LYS A 3 52.90 -32.24 -43.01
C LYS A 3 52.34 -30.85 -43.30
N LEU A 4 51.92 -30.57 -44.55
CA LEU A 4 51.41 -29.26 -44.95
C LEU A 4 49.86 -29.13 -44.87
N LYS A 5 49.13 -30.25 -44.80
CA LYS A 5 47.66 -30.24 -44.71
C LYS A 5 47.13 -30.00 -43.29
N LEU A 6 47.96 -30.15 -42.25
CA LEU A 6 47.51 -29.96 -40.86
C LEU A 6 47.50 -28.49 -40.43
N LEU A 7 48.26 -27.63 -41.10
CA LEU A 7 48.42 -26.22 -40.71
C LEU A 7 47.28 -25.33 -41.22
N ILE A 8 46.62 -25.69 -42.33
CA ILE A 8 45.51 -24.91 -42.91
C ILE A 8 44.19 -25.16 -42.16
N THR A 9 44.01 -26.34 -41.55
CA THR A 9 42.80 -26.65 -40.76
C THR A 9 42.79 -25.93 -39.40
N PHE A 10 43.96 -25.62 -38.82
CA PHE A 10 44.04 -24.90 -37.54
C PHE A 10 43.76 -23.40 -37.65
N VAL A 11 43.99 -22.78 -38.83
CA VAL A 11 43.75 -21.35 -39.05
C VAL A 11 42.25 -21.04 -39.19
N PHE A 12 41.44 -21.97 -39.71
CA PHE A 12 39.98 -21.76 -39.82
C PHE A 12 39.21 -21.95 -38.50
N ILE A 13 39.76 -22.69 -37.54
CA ILE A 13 39.11 -22.87 -36.22
C ILE A 13 39.32 -21.64 -35.33
N ILE A 14 40.42 -20.90 -35.48
CA ILE A 14 40.71 -19.72 -34.65
C ILE A 14 39.93 -18.48 -35.13
N ALA A 15 39.58 -18.38 -36.42
CA ALA A 15 38.75 -17.29 -36.93
C ALA A 15 37.25 -17.41 -36.58
N ALA A 16 36.80 -18.60 -36.16
CA ALA A 16 35.40 -18.83 -35.77
C ALA A 16 35.08 -18.42 -34.33
N PHE A 17 36.09 -18.21 -33.48
CA PHE A 17 35.90 -17.80 -32.07
C PHE A 17 36.15 -16.31 -31.81
N THR A 18 36.47 -15.51 -32.83
CA THR A 18 36.52 -14.04 -32.73
C THR A 18 35.29 -13.35 -33.30
N SER A 19 34.25 -14.09 -33.66
CA SER A 19 32.89 -13.54 -33.71
C SER A 19 32.35 -13.47 -32.28
N CYS A 20 33.02 -12.67 -31.43
CA CYS A 20 32.33 -12.02 -30.32
C CYS A 20 31.24 -11.19 -30.95
N ASP A 21 30.07 -11.81 -31.01
CA ASP A 21 28.76 -11.21 -31.06
C ASP A 21 28.85 -9.84 -30.37
N LYS A 22 28.95 -8.77 -31.16
CA LYS A 22 28.55 -7.45 -30.71
C LYS A 22 27.04 -7.55 -30.54
N ARG A 23 26.60 -8.27 -29.50
CA ARG A 23 25.37 -7.90 -28.83
C ARG A 23 25.63 -6.47 -28.45
N LYS A 24 24.99 -5.56 -29.18
CA LYS A 24 24.70 -4.24 -28.64
C LYS A 24 24.09 -4.57 -27.29
N VAL A 25 24.87 -4.38 -26.22
CA VAL A 25 24.28 -4.19 -24.92
C VAL A 25 23.54 -2.88 -25.13
N GLU A 26 22.30 -2.98 -25.61
CA GLU A 26 21.38 -1.87 -25.54
C GLU A 26 21.41 -1.51 -24.07
N LYS A 27 21.92 -0.31 -23.81
CA LYS A 27 22.00 0.24 -22.49
C LYS A 27 20.55 0.47 -22.09
N PHE A 28 19.90 -0.57 -21.58
CA PHE A 28 18.60 -0.45 -20.95
C PHE A 28 18.84 0.46 -19.76
N SER A 29 18.50 1.73 -19.93
CA SER A 29 18.37 2.66 -18.82
C SER A 29 17.36 2.07 -17.87
N GLU A 30 17.66 2.16 -16.58
CA GLU A 30 16.72 1.78 -15.54
C GLU A 30 15.42 2.59 -15.70
N PRO A 31 14.26 1.99 -15.41
CA PRO A 31 13.00 2.71 -15.45
C PRO A 31 12.99 3.85 -14.43
N ILE A 32 12.29 4.93 -14.76
CA ILE A 32 12.09 6.08 -13.86
C ILE A 32 10.96 5.72 -12.89
N SER A 33 11.20 5.87 -11.59
CA SER A 33 10.16 5.71 -10.57
C SER A 33 9.15 6.85 -10.65
N SER A 34 7.90 6.58 -10.29
CA SER A 34 6.94 7.64 -10.02
C SER A 34 7.31 8.46 -8.79
N ASP A 35 6.62 9.57 -8.55
CA ASP A 35 6.82 10.41 -7.36
C ASP A 35 6.34 9.72 -6.08
N TYR A 36 5.42 8.74 -6.19
CA TYR A 36 5.07 7.83 -5.11
C TYR A 36 6.15 6.76 -4.83
N GLY A 37 7.26 6.77 -5.58
CA GLY A 37 8.38 5.85 -5.39
C GLY A 37 8.18 4.47 -6.04
N ILE A 38 7.19 4.32 -6.92
CA ILE A 38 6.92 3.05 -7.60
C ILE A 38 7.85 2.91 -8.80
N PHE A 39 8.66 1.84 -8.81
CA PHE A 39 9.45 1.46 -9.97
C PHE A 39 8.61 0.60 -10.92
N PRO A 40 8.40 1.02 -12.18
CA PRO A 40 7.56 0.27 -13.08
C PRO A 40 8.27 -0.98 -13.60
N VAL A 41 7.47 -1.99 -13.94
CA VAL A 41 7.92 -3.14 -14.70
C VAL A 41 7.76 -2.82 -16.19
N THR A 42 8.87 -2.75 -16.92
CA THR A 42 8.82 -2.57 -18.38
C THR A 42 8.51 -3.91 -19.05
N MET A 43 7.42 -3.93 -19.81
CA MET A 43 6.92 -5.12 -20.49
C MET A 43 6.82 -4.89 -21.99
N GLN A 44 7.21 -5.89 -22.76
CA GLN A 44 6.95 -5.97 -24.20
C GLN A 44 5.86 -7.01 -24.42
N SER A 45 4.98 -6.75 -25.39
CA SER A 45 4.01 -7.73 -25.86
C SER A 45 4.18 -7.90 -27.36
N ASP A 46 3.87 -9.10 -27.86
CA ASP A 46 3.84 -9.39 -29.31
C ASP A 46 2.82 -8.51 -30.06
N GLN A 47 1.92 -7.84 -29.32
CA GLN A 47 1.00 -6.81 -29.81
C GLN A 47 1.61 -5.40 -29.78
N GLY A 48 2.94 -5.31 -29.88
CA GLY A 48 3.69 -4.07 -29.88
C GLY A 48 3.63 -3.35 -28.55
N GLY A 49 3.53 -4.05 -27.42
CA GLY A 49 3.47 -3.47 -26.08
C GLY A 49 2.10 -2.93 -25.68
N ASN A 50 1.04 -3.19 -26.45
CA ASN A 50 -0.33 -3.00 -25.95
C ASN A 50 -0.60 -4.12 -24.94
N LEU A 51 -0.81 -3.74 -23.68
CA LEU A 51 -1.19 -4.63 -22.60
C LEU A 51 -2.59 -4.26 -22.14
N ALA A 52 -3.32 -5.25 -21.65
CA ALA A 52 -4.57 -5.08 -20.93
C ALA A 52 -4.38 -5.47 -19.46
N CYS A 53 -5.34 -5.12 -18.59
CA CYS A 53 -5.25 -5.45 -17.17
C CYS A 53 -5.23 -6.97 -16.93
N GLU A 54 -5.84 -7.74 -17.83
CA GLU A 54 -5.86 -9.21 -17.83
C GLU A 54 -4.50 -9.83 -18.14
N ASP A 55 -3.57 -9.07 -18.72
CA ASP A 55 -2.19 -9.52 -18.97
C ASP A 55 -1.28 -9.30 -17.74
N LEU A 56 -1.76 -8.60 -16.71
CA LEU A 56 -0.98 -8.23 -15.53
C LEU A 56 -1.10 -9.26 -14.41
N ILE A 57 -0.14 -9.22 -13.49
CA ILE A 57 -0.23 -9.93 -12.21
C ILE A 57 -1.18 -9.13 -11.31
N GLY A 58 -2.14 -9.81 -10.67
CA GLY A 58 -3.13 -9.20 -9.78
C GLY A 58 -4.57 -9.50 -10.20
N ASP A 59 -5.51 -9.19 -9.32
CA ASP A 59 -6.94 -9.18 -9.63
C ASP A 59 -7.44 -7.74 -9.60
N TYR A 60 -8.27 -7.37 -10.57
CA TYR A 60 -8.77 -6.01 -10.76
C TYR A 60 -10.31 -6.02 -10.77
N PRO A 61 -10.95 -6.28 -9.62
CA PRO A 61 -12.40 -6.44 -9.53
C PRO A 61 -13.17 -5.15 -9.86
N GLY A 62 -12.52 -3.99 -9.77
CA GLY A 62 -13.08 -2.71 -10.20
C GLY A 62 -13.10 -2.51 -11.71
N GLY A 63 -12.57 -3.46 -12.47
CA GLY A 63 -12.48 -3.43 -13.92
C GLY A 63 -11.35 -2.55 -14.43
N THR A 64 -11.54 -1.98 -15.62
CA THR A 64 -10.51 -1.20 -16.33
C THR A 64 -11.10 -0.01 -17.07
N SER A 65 -10.28 1.04 -17.26
CA SER A 65 -10.59 2.11 -18.20
C SER A 65 -10.63 1.65 -19.66
N GLY A 66 -10.11 0.44 -19.94
CA GLY A 66 -9.70 0.07 -21.28
C GLY A 66 -8.56 0.95 -21.76
N ARG A 67 -8.17 0.73 -23.02
CA ARG A 67 -7.09 1.49 -23.67
C ARG A 67 -7.62 2.82 -24.18
N ILE A 68 -7.10 3.91 -23.63
CA ILE A 68 -7.42 5.28 -24.04
C ILE A 68 -6.18 5.89 -24.71
N ASN A 69 -6.29 6.25 -25.99
CA ASN A 69 -5.14 6.71 -26.78
C ASN A 69 -4.88 8.19 -26.56
N TYR A 70 -3.59 8.54 -26.57
CA TYR A 70 -3.11 9.90 -26.45
C TYR A 70 -2.65 10.43 -27.81
N ASP A 71 -3.15 11.60 -28.18
CA ASP A 71 -2.70 12.36 -29.34
C ASP A 71 -1.74 13.47 -28.88
N ALA A 72 -0.46 13.30 -29.22
CA ALA A 72 0.58 14.26 -28.86
C ALA A 72 0.53 15.56 -29.67
N GLU A 73 -0.13 15.58 -30.83
CA GLU A 73 -0.26 16.80 -31.64
C GLU A 73 -1.29 17.76 -31.03
N THR A 74 -2.35 17.21 -30.45
CA THR A 74 -3.42 17.99 -29.79
C THR A 74 -3.29 18.03 -28.28
N ASN A 75 -2.41 17.22 -27.69
CA ASN A 75 -2.27 16.99 -26.24
C ASN A 75 -3.63 16.62 -25.61
N THR A 76 -4.28 15.61 -26.19
CA THR A 76 -5.60 15.15 -25.73
C THR A 76 -5.72 13.64 -25.81
N PHE A 77 -6.60 13.08 -24.98
CA PHE A 77 -7.03 11.69 -25.06
C PHE A 77 -8.26 11.53 -25.96
N ASP A 78 -8.39 10.35 -26.59
CA ASP A 78 -9.54 10.01 -27.44
C ASP A 78 -10.80 9.59 -26.67
N ALA A 79 -10.69 9.48 -25.34
CA ALA A 79 -11.78 9.29 -24.40
C ALA A 79 -11.52 10.03 -23.07
N ASP A 80 -12.58 10.31 -22.34
CA ASP A 80 -12.51 10.98 -21.04
C ASP A 80 -12.42 9.97 -19.90
N PHE A 81 -11.51 10.22 -18.95
CA PHE A 81 -11.32 9.43 -17.75
C PHE A 81 -12.36 9.71 -16.66
N SER A 82 -13.14 10.80 -16.79
CA SER A 82 -14.17 11.18 -15.83
C SER A 82 -15.26 10.12 -15.63
N ALA A 83 -15.52 9.28 -16.65
CA ALA A 83 -16.42 8.14 -16.55
C ALA A 83 -15.97 7.09 -15.50
N TYR A 84 -14.70 7.10 -15.13
CA TYR A 84 -14.08 6.25 -14.12
C TYR A 84 -13.78 7.00 -12.82
N GLY A 85 -14.24 8.25 -12.70
CA GLY A 85 -13.92 9.10 -11.55
C GLY A 85 -12.45 9.52 -11.50
N LEU A 86 -11.75 9.50 -12.64
CA LEU A 86 -10.33 9.86 -12.75
C LEU A 86 -10.15 11.21 -13.44
N THR A 87 -9.28 12.03 -12.86
CA THR A 87 -8.65 13.17 -13.54
C THR A 87 -7.24 12.76 -13.93
N VAL A 88 -6.91 12.85 -15.23
CA VAL A 88 -5.58 12.50 -15.75
C VAL A 88 -4.97 13.72 -16.42
N THR A 89 -3.71 14.02 -16.11
CA THR A 89 -2.96 15.13 -16.69
C THR A 89 -1.65 14.62 -17.28
N VAL A 90 -1.26 15.17 -18.43
CA VAL A 90 0.05 14.94 -19.05
C VAL A 90 0.86 16.24 -18.92
N ASN A 91 1.92 16.19 -18.13
CA ASN A 91 2.84 17.28 -17.88
C ASN A 91 4.06 17.17 -18.81
N GLU A 92 4.48 18.28 -19.41
CA GLU A 92 5.65 18.35 -20.31
C GLU A 92 5.59 17.32 -21.46
N ASP A 93 4.37 17.01 -21.93
CA ASP A 93 4.07 16.02 -22.97
C ASP A 93 4.65 14.61 -22.69
N THR A 94 5.00 14.33 -21.44
CA THR A 94 5.82 13.16 -21.06
C THR A 94 5.33 12.47 -19.79
N TYR A 95 5.09 13.24 -18.73
CA TYR A 95 4.82 12.72 -17.39
C TYR A 95 3.34 12.68 -17.11
N VAL A 96 2.85 11.51 -16.71
CA VAL A 96 1.43 11.30 -16.41
C VAL A 96 1.20 11.44 -14.92
N SER A 97 0.13 12.13 -14.56
CA SER A 97 -0.42 12.17 -13.21
C SER A 97 -1.90 11.81 -13.24
N PHE A 98 -2.36 11.16 -12.18
CA PHE A 98 -3.77 10.85 -12.00
C PHE A 98 -4.24 11.17 -10.58
N GLU A 99 -5.53 11.51 -10.48
CA GLU A 99 -6.23 11.68 -9.23
C GLU A 99 -7.63 11.09 -9.37
N MET A 100 -7.96 10.12 -8.52
CA MET A 100 -9.28 9.52 -8.42
C MET A 100 -10.13 10.31 -7.44
N ASP A 101 -11.41 10.45 -7.76
CA ASP A 101 -12.44 11.01 -6.86
C ASP A 101 -12.31 10.40 -5.44
N PRO A 102 -12.10 11.23 -4.41
CA PRO A 102 -12.04 10.78 -3.02
C PRO A 102 -13.27 10.00 -2.57
N SER A 103 -14.43 10.23 -3.19
CA SER A 103 -15.69 9.54 -2.88
C SER A 103 -15.86 8.20 -3.60
N SER A 104 -14.99 7.86 -4.54
CA SER A 104 -15.01 6.55 -5.22
C SER A 104 -14.68 5.43 -4.22
N GLY A 105 -15.39 4.31 -4.27
CA GLY A 105 -15.00 3.09 -3.53
C GLY A 105 -13.80 2.34 -4.16
N TRP A 106 -13.34 2.78 -5.33
CA TRP A 106 -12.28 2.14 -6.09
C TRP A 106 -10.97 2.92 -6.02
N CYS A 107 -9.86 2.19 -6.07
CA CYS A 107 -8.49 2.67 -6.10
C CYS A 107 -7.81 2.17 -7.38
N VAL A 108 -6.73 2.84 -7.80
CA VAL A 108 -5.89 2.38 -8.91
C VAL A 108 -4.94 1.31 -8.38
N GLY A 109 -5.08 0.07 -8.87
CA GLY A 109 -4.19 -1.04 -8.55
C GLY A 109 -3.05 -1.20 -9.56
N ALA A 110 -3.25 -0.75 -10.80
CA ALA A 110 -2.16 -0.62 -11.75
C ALA A 110 -2.41 0.46 -12.82
N VAL A 111 -1.32 1.01 -13.36
CA VAL A 111 -1.35 1.89 -14.54
C VAL A 111 -0.39 1.35 -15.59
N ILE A 112 -0.91 1.14 -16.80
CA ILE A 112 -0.12 0.78 -17.98
C ILE A 112 0.14 2.07 -18.76
N VAL A 113 1.40 2.49 -18.81
CA VAL A 113 1.86 3.67 -19.55
C VAL A 113 2.61 3.24 -20.78
N LYS A 114 1.93 3.34 -21.92
CA LYS A 114 2.46 2.83 -23.17
C LYS A 114 3.23 3.89 -23.94
N GLY A 115 4.40 3.50 -24.46
CA GLY A 115 5.12 4.26 -25.47
C GLY A 115 5.87 3.35 -26.43
N SER A 116 5.78 3.66 -27.73
CA SER A 116 6.41 2.86 -28.79
C SER A 116 6.02 1.38 -28.73
N ASN A 117 6.97 0.45 -28.69
CA ASN A 117 6.79 -1.00 -28.72
C ASN A 117 6.77 -1.68 -27.32
N ALA A 118 6.74 -0.90 -26.24
CA ALA A 118 6.70 -1.41 -24.86
C ALA A 118 5.73 -0.60 -23.98
N SER A 119 5.52 -1.06 -22.75
CA SER A 119 4.78 -0.34 -21.72
C SER A 119 5.49 -0.43 -20.38
N ASN A 120 5.38 0.62 -19.59
CA ASN A 120 5.72 0.59 -18.17
C ASN A 120 4.45 0.28 -17.40
N VAL A 121 4.50 -0.68 -16.48
CA VAL A 121 3.39 -1.02 -15.59
C VAL A 121 3.75 -0.62 -14.17
N PHE A 122 2.99 0.30 -13.61
CA PHE A 122 3.09 0.74 -12.22
C PHE A 122 2.06 -0.03 -11.41
N TYR A 123 2.51 -0.85 -10.46
CA TYR A 123 1.64 -1.65 -9.59
C TYR A 123 1.51 -0.99 -8.22
N TYR A 124 0.30 -1.00 -7.68
CA TYR A 124 -0.04 -0.43 -6.37
C TYR A 124 -0.74 -1.50 -5.54
N ASP A 125 -0.13 -1.89 -4.43
CA ASP A 125 -0.66 -2.85 -3.48
C ASP A 125 -0.41 -2.35 -2.04
N PRO A 126 -1.44 -1.87 -1.32
CA PRO A 126 -2.81 -1.70 -1.78
C PRO A 126 -2.94 -0.62 -2.86
N GLY A 127 -4.10 -0.56 -3.54
CA GLY A 127 -4.37 0.44 -4.57
C GLY A 127 -4.32 1.88 -4.03
N VAL A 128 -3.97 2.84 -4.88
CA VAL A 128 -3.84 4.27 -4.51
C VAL A 128 -4.86 5.17 -5.21
N LYS A 129 -5.10 6.35 -4.65
CA LYS A 129 -6.00 7.36 -5.24
C LYS A 129 -5.28 8.33 -6.18
N SER A 130 -3.98 8.52 -6.04
CA SER A 130 -3.22 9.44 -6.87
C SER A 130 -1.75 9.04 -6.96
N ASP A 131 -1.14 9.37 -8.08
CA ASP A 131 0.31 9.35 -8.30
C ASP A 131 0.65 10.28 -9.48
N GLN A 132 1.91 10.64 -9.62
CA GLN A 132 2.45 11.50 -10.67
C GLN A 132 3.87 11.10 -11.06
N GLY A 133 4.38 11.67 -12.16
CA GLY A 133 5.71 11.32 -12.66
C GLY A 133 5.75 9.97 -13.36
N LEU A 134 4.59 9.36 -13.66
CA LEU A 134 4.51 8.12 -14.42
C LEU A 134 5.00 8.38 -15.84
N THR A 135 5.79 7.46 -16.39
CA THR A 135 6.39 7.62 -17.73
C THR A 135 6.26 6.35 -18.56
N ALA A 136 6.19 6.55 -19.88
CA ALA A 136 6.40 5.46 -20.82
C ALA A 136 7.86 4.95 -20.77
N PRO A 137 8.15 3.74 -21.29
CA PRO A 137 9.50 3.18 -21.29
C PRO A 137 10.53 4.13 -21.92
N ILE A 138 11.75 4.09 -21.38
CA ILE A 138 12.85 4.88 -21.91
C ILE A 138 13.24 4.37 -23.30
N ASN A 139 13.34 5.30 -24.26
CA ASN A 139 13.77 5.01 -25.62
C ASN A 139 15.31 4.94 -25.74
N PRO A 140 15.86 4.51 -26.87
CA PRO A 140 17.32 4.40 -27.06
C PRO A 140 18.11 5.71 -26.88
N SER A 141 17.45 6.87 -26.92
CA SER A 141 18.08 8.18 -26.66
C SER A 141 18.24 8.48 -25.17
N GLY A 142 17.70 7.64 -24.28
CA GLY A 142 17.78 7.79 -22.83
C GLY A 142 16.67 8.64 -22.19
N ASN A 143 15.67 9.05 -22.97
CA ASN A 143 14.49 9.78 -22.50
C ASN A 143 13.24 8.90 -22.61
N PRO A 144 12.17 9.15 -21.83
CA PRO A 144 10.89 8.49 -22.03
C PRO A 144 10.45 8.52 -23.51
N ALA A 145 9.87 7.42 -23.98
CA ALA A 145 9.17 7.41 -25.26
C ALA A 145 7.93 8.32 -25.19
N GLY A 146 7.48 8.80 -26.36
CA GLY A 146 6.22 9.53 -26.44
C GLY A 146 5.05 8.66 -25.99
N LEU A 147 4.16 9.24 -25.17
CA LEU A 147 2.96 8.59 -24.68
C LEU A 147 2.07 8.17 -25.87
N SER A 148 1.58 6.94 -25.87
CA SER A 148 0.72 6.39 -26.92
C SER A 148 -0.69 6.08 -26.41
N ASN A 149 -0.78 5.47 -25.23
CA ASN A 149 -2.05 5.25 -24.53
C ASN A 149 -1.83 4.97 -23.05
N LEU A 150 -2.93 5.06 -22.31
CA LEU A 150 -3.04 4.69 -20.91
C LEU A 150 -4.13 3.64 -20.73
N THR A 151 -3.91 2.76 -19.77
CA THR A 151 -4.93 1.86 -19.22
C THR A 151 -4.79 1.87 -17.70
N PHE A 152 -5.90 2.12 -17.00
CA PHE A 152 -6.00 2.01 -15.55
C PHE A 152 -6.71 0.70 -15.19
N CYS A 153 -6.20 0.03 -14.16
CA CYS A 153 -6.76 -1.19 -13.59
C CYS A 153 -7.19 -0.90 -12.15
N PHE A 154 -8.43 -1.22 -11.81
CA PHE A 154 -9.05 -0.78 -10.56
C PHE A 154 -9.20 -1.92 -9.55
N VAL A 155 -8.90 -1.62 -8.29
CA VAL A 155 -9.07 -2.50 -7.12
C VAL A 155 -9.95 -1.81 -6.10
N GLU A 156 -10.56 -2.56 -5.18
CA GLU A 156 -11.24 -1.94 -4.04
C GLU A 156 -10.21 -1.14 -3.23
N CYS A 157 -10.61 0.02 -2.74
CA CYS A 157 -9.75 0.73 -1.80
C CYS A 157 -9.73 -0.04 -0.48
N GLU A 158 -8.53 -0.40 -0.02
CA GLU A 158 -8.36 -0.82 1.35
C GLU A 158 -8.47 0.43 2.25
N GLU A 159 -9.53 0.45 3.07
CA GLU A 159 -9.67 1.48 4.09
C GLU A 159 -8.54 1.34 5.12
N PRO A 160 -7.87 2.44 5.49
CA PRO A 160 -6.80 2.39 6.47
C PRO A 160 -7.33 1.83 7.78
N LEU A 161 -6.66 0.79 8.26
CA LEU A 161 -7.00 0.20 9.55
C LEU A 161 -6.42 1.05 10.67
N VAL A 162 -7.19 1.14 11.74
CA VAL A 162 -6.80 1.80 12.98
C VAL A 162 -6.84 0.82 14.14
N ILE A 163 -5.97 1.07 15.11
CA ILE A 163 -5.90 0.34 16.37
C ILE A 163 -6.24 1.25 17.55
N ALA A 164 -7.03 0.71 18.48
CA ALA A 164 -7.32 1.33 19.76
C ALA A 164 -7.40 0.26 20.85
N VAL A 165 -6.85 0.54 22.03
CA VAL A 165 -6.86 -0.39 23.16
C VAL A 165 -7.41 0.29 24.40
N LYS A 166 -8.24 -0.43 25.15
CA LYS A 166 -8.66 -0.08 26.51
C LYS A 166 -8.41 -1.28 27.42
N THR A 167 -7.80 -1.04 28.57
CA THR A 167 -7.53 -2.08 29.57
C THR A 167 -8.01 -1.68 30.95
N TRP A 168 -8.55 -2.65 31.69
CA TRP A 168 -8.86 -2.56 33.11
C TRP A 168 -7.80 -3.32 33.89
N TYR A 169 -7.35 -2.75 35.00
CA TYR A 169 -6.26 -3.29 35.78
C TYR A 169 -6.39 -2.95 37.26
N TRP A 170 -5.67 -3.72 38.09
CA TRP A 170 -5.47 -3.47 39.51
C TRP A 170 -4.10 -2.83 39.74
N ASP A 171 -4.05 -1.74 40.52
CA ASP A 171 -2.78 -1.14 40.97
C ASP A 171 -2.25 -1.78 42.25
N GLU A 172 -1.02 -1.43 42.66
CA GLU A 172 -0.38 -1.96 43.88
C GLU A 172 -1.17 -1.69 45.16
N ALA A 173 -2.02 -0.65 45.17
CA ALA A 173 -2.89 -0.31 46.30
C ALA A 173 -4.20 -1.11 46.28
N GLY A 174 -4.41 -1.99 45.29
CA GLY A 174 -5.64 -2.75 45.10
C GLY A 174 -6.78 -1.90 44.54
N SER A 175 -6.49 -0.77 43.91
CA SER A 175 -7.49 0.06 43.25
C SER A 175 -7.77 -0.47 41.84
N TYR A 176 -9.04 -0.59 41.50
CA TYR A 176 -9.47 -0.97 40.15
C TYR A 176 -9.54 0.28 39.25
N ARG A 177 -8.75 0.27 38.17
CA ARG A 177 -8.57 1.41 37.27
C ARG A 177 -8.64 0.97 35.82
N TRP A 178 -8.65 1.95 34.93
CA TRP A 178 -8.52 1.70 33.50
C TRP A 178 -7.57 2.69 32.84
N GLY A 179 -7.01 2.26 31.72
CA GLY A 179 -6.23 3.08 30.81
C GLY A 179 -6.47 2.70 29.36
N ALA A 180 -5.95 3.51 28.46
CA ALA A 180 -6.14 3.36 27.03
C ALA A 180 -4.93 3.88 26.25
N THR A 181 -4.88 3.54 24.97
CA THR A 181 -3.82 4.01 24.07
C THR A 181 -3.84 5.53 23.93
N THR A 182 -2.65 6.13 23.86
CA THR A 182 -2.47 7.50 23.35
C THR A 182 -2.71 7.54 21.84
N GLY A 183 -2.83 8.73 21.23
CA GLY A 183 -3.00 8.87 19.78
C GLY A 183 -4.07 9.89 19.40
N ASN A 184 -4.54 9.81 18.15
CA ASN A 184 -5.55 10.70 17.60
C ASN A 184 -6.88 10.56 18.36
N LYS A 185 -7.49 11.68 18.72
CA LYS A 185 -8.75 11.72 19.47
C LYS A 185 -9.91 11.91 18.50
N VAL A 186 -10.65 10.82 18.27
CA VAL A 186 -11.74 10.78 17.27
C VAL A 186 -13.12 10.85 17.91
N PHE A 187 -13.21 10.57 19.21
CA PHE A 187 -14.43 10.74 20.00
C PHE A 187 -14.48 12.16 20.59
N THR A 188 -15.69 12.69 20.76
CA THR A 188 -15.92 14.08 21.20
C THR A 188 -16.66 14.20 22.53
N TYR A 189 -17.24 13.10 23.03
CA TYR A 189 -18.06 13.09 24.24
C TYR A 189 -17.67 11.95 25.17
N SER A 190 -18.09 12.06 26.45
CA SER A 190 -17.93 11.05 27.49
C SER A 190 -16.45 10.64 27.71
N TRP A 191 -16.23 9.54 28.42
CA TRP A 191 -14.90 9.06 28.81
C TRP A 191 -14.00 8.75 27.61
N CYS A 192 -14.52 8.37 26.44
CA CYS A 192 -13.68 8.13 25.27
C CYS A 192 -13.23 9.44 24.60
N GLY A 193 -14.07 10.48 24.63
CA GLY A 193 -13.84 11.75 23.95
C GLY A 193 -13.11 12.83 24.76
N TYR A 194 -13.05 12.74 26.10
CA TYR A 194 -12.24 13.65 26.93
C TYR A 194 -10.73 13.41 26.84
N GLY A 195 -10.25 12.92 25.69
CA GLY A 195 -8.84 12.71 25.42
C GLY A 195 -8.31 11.34 25.87
N TYR A 196 -9.14 10.41 26.33
CA TYR A 196 -8.62 9.16 26.92
C TYR A 196 -8.46 8.02 25.92
N LEU A 197 -9.33 7.86 24.91
CA LEU A 197 -9.16 6.80 23.90
C LEU A 197 -8.46 7.36 22.66
N GLY A 198 -7.17 7.09 22.54
CA GLY A 198 -6.37 7.41 21.36
C GLY A 198 -6.40 6.31 20.31
N VAL A 199 -6.45 6.74 19.05
CA VAL A 199 -6.50 5.91 17.85
C VAL A 199 -5.22 6.10 17.06
N ASN A 200 -4.68 5.02 16.50
CA ASN A 200 -3.40 4.99 15.79
C ASN A 200 -3.54 4.19 14.50
N ASP A 201 -2.71 4.50 13.50
CA ASP A 201 -2.66 3.74 12.25
C ASP A 201 -2.10 2.34 12.48
N TYR A 202 -2.72 1.33 11.86
CA TYR A 202 -2.32 -0.07 11.96
C TYR A 202 -2.01 -0.64 10.57
N PRO A 203 -0.96 -1.49 10.42
CA PRO A 203 0.02 -1.93 11.42
C PRO A 203 1.27 -1.04 11.50
N ALA A 204 1.21 0.17 10.95
CA ALA A 204 2.40 1.01 10.72
C ALA A 204 3.14 1.45 12.00
N ILE A 205 2.49 1.43 13.16
CA ILE A 205 3.06 1.91 14.43
C ILE A 205 3.51 0.72 15.31
N PRO A 206 4.82 0.57 15.58
CA PRO A 206 5.36 -0.60 16.27
C PRO A 206 5.09 -0.63 17.79
N SER A 207 4.93 0.53 18.43
CA SER A 207 4.58 0.63 19.85
C SER A 207 3.73 1.86 20.12
N ILE A 208 2.74 1.73 21.00
CA ILE A 208 1.80 2.78 21.39
C ILE A 208 1.78 2.87 22.92
N THR A 209 1.94 4.07 23.46
CA THR A 209 1.87 4.32 24.90
C THR A 209 0.46 4.06 25.44
N MET A 210 0.36 3.42 26.61
CA MET A 210 -0.86 3.32 27.40
C MET A 210 -0.84 4.31 28.57
N GLU A 211 -1.90 5.10 28.72
CA GLU A 211 -2.04 6.06 29.82
C GLU A 211 -3.23 5.72 30.71
N GLN A 212 -3.06 5.92 32.02
CA GLN A 212 -4.14 5.86 32.98
C GLN A 212 -5.13 6.98 32.71
N SER A 213 -6.41 6.63 32.77
CA SER A 213 -7.51 7.60 32.73
C SER A 213 -7.32 8.76 33.71
N TYR A 214 -7.69 9.96 33.27
CA TYR A 214 -7.74 11.21 34.06
C TYR A 214 -6.39 11.74 34.59
N THR A 215 -5.26 11.11 34.30
CA THR A 215 -3.98 11.44 34.96
C THR A 215 -2.77 11.46 34.03
N ASP A 216 -2.96 11.20 32.73
CA ASP A 216 -1.92 11.13 31.67
C ASP A 216 -0.68 10.32 32.09
N THR A 217 -0.84 9.43 33.07
CA THR A 217 0.25 8.68 33.67
C THR A 217 0.46 7.44 32.83
N GLN A 218 1.66 7.27 32.26
CA GLN A 218 1.98 6.08 31.50
C GLN A 218 1.91 4.84 32.39
N ILE A 219 1.11 3.86 31.97
CA ILE A 219 0.90 2.59 32.68
C ILE A 219 1.44 1.38 31.92
N GLY A 220 1.88 1.55 30.68
CA GLY A 220 2.36 0.45 29.86
C GLY A 220 2.50 0.82 28.39
N GLU A 221 2.50 -0.20 27.56
CA GLU A 221 2.59 -0.09 26.10
C GLU A 221 1.77 -1.17 25.38
N VAL A 222 1.45 -0.88 24.12
CA VAL A 222 0.89 -1.81 23.15
C VAL A 222 1.93 -2.00 22.05
N ALA A 223 2.50 -3.20 21.93
CA ALA A 223 3.43 -3.55 20.87
C ALA A 223 2.67 -4.21 19.70
N VAL A 224 2.98 -3.77 18.48
CA VAL A 224 2.44 -4.34 17.23
C VAL A 224 3.57 -5.07 16.51
N ALA A 225 3.45 -6.37 16.37
CA ALA A 225 4.43 -7.20 15.69
C ALA A 225 4.25 -7.18 14.16
N VAL A 226 5.28 -7.60 13.44
CA VAL A 226 5.29 -7.65 11.96
C VAL A 226 4.24 -8.62 11.42
N ASP A 227 3.89 -9.66 12.19
CA ASP A 227 2.83 -10.62 11.84
C ASP A 227 1.43 -10.11 12.18
N GLY A 228 1.30 -8.87 12.67
CA GLY A 228 0.03 -8.27 13.08
C GLY A 228 -0.42 -8.66 14.49
N SER A 229 0.32 -9.51 15.21
CA SER A 229 -0.02 -9.78 16.61
C SER A 229 0.17 -8.53 17.47
N VAL A 230 -0.70 -8.38 18.46
CA VAL A 230 -0.72 -7.22 19.36
C VAL A 230 -0.52 -7.68 20.79
N THR A 231 0.49 -7.13 21.47
CA THR A 231 0.77 -7.42 22.87
C THR A 231 0.61 -6.17 23.72
N VAL A 232 -0.25 -6.24 24.73
CA VAL A 232 -0.44 -5.20 25.73
C VAL A 232 0.33 -5.58 26.97
N THR A 233 1.23 -4.70 27.44
CA THR A 233 2.03 -4.94 28.64
C THR A 233 1.92 -3.74 29.57
N LEU A 234 1.63 -3.99 30.85
CA LEU A 234 1.62 -2.95 31.88
C LEU A 234 2.95 -2.89 32.64
N ASN A 235 3.23 -1.71 33.19
CA ASN A 235 4.37 -1.45 34.06
C ASN A 235 4.32 -2.37 35.30
N GLU A 236 5.48 -2.63 35.90
CA GLU A 236 5.59 -3.40 37.14
C GLU A 236 4.66 -2.85 38.23
N GLY A 237 4.05 -3.75 39.00
CA GLY A 237 3.08 -3.40 40.05
C GLY A 237 1.63 -3.31 39.58
N LEU A 238 1.38 -3.43 38.27
CA LEU A 238 0.04 -3.42 37.70
C LEU A 238 -0.35 -4.82 37.19
N THR A 239 -1.61 -5.20 37.41
CA THR A 239 -2.18 -6.47 36.93
C THR A 239 -3.39 -6.19 36.06
N ILE A 240 -3.29 -6.49 34.77
CA ILE A 240 -4.40 -6.52 33.82
C ILE A 240 -5.45 -7.52 34.32
N ASP A 241 -6.71 -7.09 34.26
CA ASP A 241 -7.91 -7.93 34.45
C ASP A 241 -8.57 -8.18 33.08
N LYS A 242 -8.83 -7.11 32.31
CA LYS A 242 -9.51 -7.21 31.00
C LYS A 242 -8.92 -6.23 30.00
N THR A 243 -8.71 -6.68 28.76
CA THR A 243 -8.32 -5.80 27.65
C THR A 243 -9.27 -5.94 26.48
N TYR A 244 -9.61 -4.79 25.91
CA TYR A 244 -10.38 -4.65 24.68
C TYR A 244 -9.46 -4.08 23.60
N LEU A 245 -9.33 -4.81 22.50
CA LEU A 245 -8.57 -4.41 21.32
C LEU A 245 -9.53 -4.20 20.14
N PHE A 246 -9.42 -3.05 19.50
CA PHE A 246 -10.04 -2.78 18.21
C PHE A 246 -8.97 -2.74 17.13
N ILE A 247 -9.19 -3.49 16.04
CA ILE A 247 -8.49 -3.32 14.76
C ILE A 247 -9.57 -3.34 13.68
N GLY A 248 -9.68 -2.27 12.91
CA GLY A 248 -10.73 -2.11 11.91
C GLY A 248 -10.69 -0.73 11.27
N THR A 249 -11.70 -0.38 10.49
CA THR A 249 -11.76 0.96 9.89
C THR A 249 -12.14 2.01 10.94
N LEU A 250 -11.75 3.27 10.72
CA LEU A 250 -12.20 4.37 11.59
C LEU A 250 -13.74 4.51 11.58
N ALA A 251 -14.39 4.21 10.45
CA ALA A 251 -15.84 4.24 10.34
C ALA A 251 -16.49 3.18 11.24
N ASP A 252 -15.95 1.96 11.28
CA ASP A 252 -16.45 0.91 12.19
C ASP A 252 -16.27 1.30 13.65
N LEU A 253 -15.12 1.87 14.01
CA LEU A 253 -14.85 2.33 15.37
C LEU A 253 -15.88 3.36 15.86
N LEU A 254 -16.34 4.23 14.97
CA LEU A 254 -17.22 5.36 15.31
C LEU A 254 -18.71 5.03 15.21
N ASN A 255 -19.09 4.00 14.44
CA ASN A 255 -20.49 3.74 14.12
C ASN A 255 -20.98 2.36 14.57
N THR A 256 -20.07 1.42 14.85
CA THR A 256 -20.43 0.04 15.20
C THR A 256 -20.29 -0.17 16.70
N ASN A 257 -21.34 -0.71 17.32
CA ASN A 257 -21.37 -1.07 18.74
C ASN A 257 -21.04 0.11 19.68
N ILE A 258 -21.75 1.22 19.48
CA ILE A 258 -21.63 2.45 20.26
C ILE A 258 -22.73 2.50 21.33
N ALA A 259 -22.34 2.77 22.57
CA ALA A 259 -23.23 2.95 23.69
C ALA A 259 -23.98 4.29 23.61
N SER A 260 -25.00 4.48 24.44
CA SER A 260 -25.82 5.71 24.48
C SER A 260 -25.04 6.97 24.85
N ASP A 261 -23.81 6.85 25.34
CA ASP A 261 -22.90 7.94 25.67
C ASP A 261 -21.93 8.29 24.52
N ASN A 262 -22.15 7.72 23.33
CA ASN A 262 -21.30 7.85 22.14
C ASN A 262 -19.88 7.29 22.29
N CYS A 263 -19.67 6.38 23.24
CA CYS A 263 -18.42 5.63 23.37
C CYS A 263 -18.58 4.17 22.95
N PRO A 264 -17.47 3.46 22.68
CA PRO A 264 -17.53 2.02 22.41
C PRO A 264 -18.25 1.25 23.53
N ASP A 265 -19.18 0.38 23.14
CA ASP A 265 -19.91 -0.50 24.04
C ASP A 265 -19.18 -1.84 24.22
N TYR A 266 -18.56 -2.01 25.37
CA TYR A 266 -17.82 -3.23 25.71
C TYR A 266 -18.69 -4.38 26.24
N THR A 267 -20.00 -4.17 26.38
CA THR A 267 -20.92 -5.15 26.97
C THR A 267 -21.43 -6.18 25.96
N ASN A 268 -21.46 -5.84 24.67
CA ASN A 268 -21.92 -6.74 23.61
C ASN A 268 -20.75 -7.48 22.92
N GLN A 269 -20.22 -8.49 23.61
CA GLN A 269 -19.03 -9.23 23.16
C GLN A 269 -19.30 -10.30 22.08
N ILE A 270 -20.57 -10.60 21.79
CA ILE A 270 -20.93 -11.66 20.83
C ILE A 270 -20.93 -11.13 19.38
N SER A 271 -21.11 -9.83 19.18
CA SER A 271 -21.20 -9.22 17.84
C SER A 271 -20.46 -7.89 17.71
N GLY A 272 -19.67 -7.50 18.72
CA GLY A 272 -18.91 -6.25 18.72
C GLY A 272 -17.60 -6.37 17.93
N PRO A 273 -17.07 -5.26 17.37
CA PRO A 273 -15.79 -5.24 16.66
C PRO A 273 -14.58 -5.24 17.60
N TRP A 274 -14.81 -5.34 18.92
CA TRP A 274 -13.78 -5.33 19.94
C TRP A 274 -13.46 -6.75 20.40
N LEU A 275 -12.19 -7.10 20.33
CA LEU A 275 -11.65 -8.36 20.80
C LEU A 275 -11.40 -8.26 22.30
N LEU A 276 -11.89 -9.24 23.06
CA LEU A 276 -11.67 -9.32 24.50
C LEU A 276 -10.56 -10.34 24.82
N ASN A 277 -9.67 -9.95 25.71
CA ASN A 277 -8.90 -10.87 26.53
C ASN A 277 -9.23 -10.63 28.02
N ASP A 278 -9.69 -11.68 28.71
CA ASP A 278 -10.17 -11.66 30.11
C ASP A 278 -9.29 -12.55 31.01
N GLU A 279 -7.99 -12.63 30.69
CA GLU A 279 -7.00 -13.37 31.48
C GLU A 279 -6.19 -12.44 32.37
N ASP A 280 -6.18 -12.69 33.67
CA ASP A 280 -5.36 -11.91 34.61
C ASP A 280 -3.85 -12.05 34.29
N GLY A 281 -3.13 -10.93 34.29
CA GLY A 281 -1.67 -10.96 34.07
C GLY A 281 -1.04 -9.58 33.97
N ASN A 282 0.26 -9.52 33.73
CA ASN A 282 0.95 -8.25 33.42
C ASN A 282 1.08 -8.00 31.92
N SER A 283 0.71 -8.98 31.10
CA SER A 283 0.76 -8.91 29.65
C SER A 283 -0.32 -9.79 29.03
N GLN A 284 -0.91 -9.34 27.92
CA GLN A 284 -1.90 -10.08 27.14
C GLN A 284 -1.57 -9.96 25.65
N THR A 285 -1.71 -11.04 24.89
CA THR A 285 -1.44 -11.07 23.44
C THR A 285 -2.68 -11.47 22.66
N PHE A 286 -2.88 -10.79 21.53
CA PHE A 286 -3.91 -11.06 20.53
C PHE A 286 -3.22 -11.51 19.24
N SER A 287 -3.60 -12.68 18.72
CA SER A 287 -3.06 -13.26 17.48
C SER A 287 -4.19 -13.46 16.48
N PHE A 288 -3.88 -13.30 15.18
CA PHE A 288 -4.82 -13.30 14.05
C PHE A 288 -4.45 -14.34 13.00
#